data_AF-A0A6C7WJZ2-F1
#
_entry.id   AF-A0A6C7WJZ2-F1
#
_cell.length_a   1.000
_cell.length_b   1.000
_cell.length_c   1.000
_cell.angle_alpha   90.00
_cell.angle_beta   90.00
_cell.angle_gamma   90.00
#
_symmetry.space_group_name_H-M   'P 1'
#
loop_
_entity.id
_entity.type
_entity.pdbx_description
1 polymer ?
#
loop_
_entity_poly.entity_id
_entity_poly.type
_entity_poly.pdbx_seq_one_letter_code
_entity_poly.pdbx_strand_id
1 'polypeptide(L)' 'RAQSLSRVLKELKISELIDTKKGRIEILNKDMIMKELW' A
#
# COMPACT_ATOMS: atom_id res chain seq x y z
N ARG A 1 -3.27 9.00 -17.02
CA ARG A 1 -2.20 9.79 -16.38
C ARG A 1 -1.63 8.95 -15.25
N ALA A 2 -0.33 8.66 -15.26
CA ALA A 2 0.29 7.88 -14.20
C ALA A 2 0.16 8.64 -12.86
N GLN A 3 -0.30 7.95 -11.81
CA GLN A 3 -0.26 8.49 -10.46
C GLN A 3 1.18 8.41 -9.92
N SER A 4 1.57 9.35 -9.06
CA SER A 4 2.87 9.24 -8.39
C SER A 4 2.84 8.08 -7.40
N LEU A 5 3.94 7.33 -7.30
CA LEU A 5 4.09 6.24 -6.33
C LEU A 5 3.79 6.71 -4.90
N SER A 6 4.20 7.93 -4.55
CA SER A 6 3.91 8.55 -3.25
C SER A 6 2.42 8.68 -2.93
N ARG A 7 1.57 8.89 -3.94
CA ARG A 7 0.13 8.99 -3.78
C ARG A 7 -0.48 7.61 -3.53
N VAL A 8 -0.09 6.63 -4.33
CA VAL A 8 -0.53 5.23 -4.18
C VAL A 8 -0.17 4.70 -2.78
N LEU A 9 1.07 4.94 -2.32
CA LEU A 9 1.51 4.52 -0.98
C LEU A 9 0.73 5.20 0.16
N LYS A 10 0.30 6.46 -0.02
CA LYS A 10 -0.57 7.13 0.96
C LYS A 10 -1.95 6.51 1.00
N GLU A 11 -2.54 6.23 -0.15
CA GLU A 11 -3.87 5.62 -0.26
C GLU A 11 -3.86 4.22 0.39
N LEU A 12 -2.86 3.38 0.10
CA LEU A 12 -2.72 2.06 0.72
C LEU A 12 -2.51 2.12 2.24
N LYS A 13 -1.81 3.15 2.74
CA LYS A 13 -1.64 3.37 4.19
C LYS A 13 -2.94 3.80 4.86
N ILE A 14 -3.73 4.67 4.20
CA ILE A 14 -5.06 5.08 4.70
C ILE A 14 -6.01 3.89 4.74
N SER A 15 -5.92 2.98 3.77
CA SER A 15 -6.68 1.73 3.76
C SER A 15 -6.16 0.66 4.72
N GLU A 16 -5.17 0.98 5.57
CA GLU A 16 -4.59 0.07 6.56
C GLU A 16 -4.00 -1.24 5.97
N LEU A 17 -3.67 -1.23 4.67
CA LEU A 17 -3.10 -2.39 3.98
C LEU A 17 -1.58 -2.48 4.17
N ILE A 18 -0.93 -1.33 4.34
CA ILE A 18 0.50 -1.20 4.59
C ILE A 18 0.77 -0.21 5.71
N ASP A 19 1.93 -0.34 6.35
CA ASP A 19 2.57 0.74 7.09
C ASP A 19 3.86 1.18 6.40
N THR A 20 4.27 2.42 6.68
CA THR A 20 5.51 3.00 6.18
C THR A 20 6.33 3.51 7.36
N LYS A 21 7.56 3.00 7.47
CA LYS A 21 8.61 3.47 8.39
C LYS A 21 9.74 4.06 7.55
N LYS A 22 10.67 4.79 8.17
CA LYS A 22 11.79 5.42 7.42
C LYS A 22 12.52 4.38 6.55
N GLY A 23 12.34 4.49 5.23
CA GLY A 23 12.95 3.60 4.23
C GLY A 23 12.37 2.19 4.13
N ARG A 24 11.25 1.88 4.79
CA ARG A 24 10.64 0.54 4.79
C ARG A 24 9.12 0.59 4.63
N ILE A 25 8.57 -0.38 3.92
CA ILE A 25 7.14 -0.62 3.78
C ILE A 25 6.84 -1.98 4.42
N GLU A 26 5.88 -2.02 5.32
CA GLU A 26 5.43 -3.22 6.02
C GLU A 26 4.03 -3.57 5.51
N ILE A 27 3.80 -4.83 5.10
CA ILE A 27 2.50 -5.28 4.61
C ILE A 27 1.69 -5.77 5.81
N LEU A 28 0.57 -5.12 6.09
CA LEU A 28 -0.29 -5.45 7.23
C LEU A 28 -1.33 -6.52 6.86
N ASN A 29 -1.87 -6.47 5.65
CA ASN A 29 -2.89 -7.41 5.19
C ASN A 29 -2.56 -7.93 3.78
N LYS A 30 -1.73 -8.98 3.74
CA LYS A 30 -1.28 -9.61 2.49
C LYS A 30 -2.42 -10.25 1.71
N ASP A 31 -3.39 -10.84 2.40
CA ASP A 31 -4.48 -11.59 1.76
C ASP A 31 -5.45 -10.66 1.01
N MET A 32 -5.75 -9.48 1.56
CA MET A 32 -6.55 -8.48 0.84
C MET A 32 -5.82 -7.94 -0.40
N ILE A 33 -4.53 -7.64 -0.28
CA ILE A 33 -3.74 -7.13 -1.43
C ILE A 33 -3.71 -8.16 -2.57
N MET A 34 -3.55 -9.44 -2.24
CA MET A 34 -3.51 -10.50 -3.24
C MET A 34 -4.88 -10.80 -3.86
N LYS A 35 -5.98 -10.62 -3.13
CA LYS A 35 -7.34 -10.80 -3.65
C LYS A 35 -7.75 -9.73 -4.66
N GLU A 36 -7.26 -8.51 -4.53
CA GLU A 36 -7.54 -7.40 -5.45
C GLU A 36 -6.66 -7.43 -6.73
N LEU A 37 -5.65 -8.31 -6.78
CA LEU A 37 -4.72 -8.45 -7.91
C LEU A 37 -5.14 -9.54 -8.93
N TRP A 38 -6.25 -10.24 -8.69
CA TRP A 38 -6.87 -11.24 -9.58
C TRP A 38 -8.27 -10.79 -10.01
#